data_AF-A0A0D9VA03-F1
#
_entry.id   AF-A0A0D9VA03-F1
#
_cell.length_a   1.000
_cell.length_b   1.000
_cell.length_c   1.000
_cell.angle_alpha   90.00
_cell.angle_beta   90.00
_cell.angle_gamma   90.00
#
_symmetry.space_group_name_H-M   'P 1'
#
loop_
_entity.id
_entity.type
_entity.pdbx_description
1 polymer ?
#
loop_
_entity_poly.entity_id
_entity_poly.type
_entity_poly.pdbx_seq_one_letter_code
_entity_poly.pdbx_strand_id
1 'polypeptide(L)'
;MERRGLLKAALLVCLFVLCSAREITTKDHPSNTIYNPKLAKTLVEYASAIYTADLTQLFTWTCARCGDLVKGFEMMDIVVDVENCLQAYVGFASDINAIVVVFRGTQENSIQNWIEDLLWKQLDFDYPGMPEAMVHRGFYTAYHNTTIHDGVVSGIQKTRKLFGDVPIMITGHSMGGAMASFCALDLVVNYGLDGVKLMTFGQPRIGNAAFASFFKKYVPHAIRVTHAHDIVPHLPPYFSFFPQKTYHHFPREVWVHNVGLGSLVYSVEQICDDSGEDPSCSRSVSGNSVQDHIYYLGVSMHAEAWSSCRIVMDYSKLRYQMDINGNIVLSKQPVVSLSGDQEHSDQ
;
A
#
# COMPACT_ATOMS: atom_id res chain seq x y z
N MET A 1 7.76 -63.11 32.67
CA MET A 1 8.25 -61.72 32.57
C MET A 1 7.92 -61.07 31.21
N GLU A 2 7.02 -61.65 30.40
CA GLU A 2 6.76 -61.18 29.01
C GLU A 2 5.48 -60.32 28.85
N ARG A 3 4.54 -60.35 29.79
CA ARG A 3 3.24 -59.67 29.63
C ARG A 3 3.29 -58.14 29.76
N ARG A 4 4.32 -57.59 30.42
CA ARG A 4 4.53 -56.14 30.59
C ARG A 4 5.23 -55.46 29.40
N GLY A 5 5.98 -56.22 28.60
CA GLY A 5 6.63 -55.71 27.38
C GLY A 5 5.64 -55.53 26.24
N LEU A 6 4.72 -56.48 26.06
CA LEU A 6 3.66 -56.45 25.05
C LEU A 6 2.68 -55.27 25.24
N LEU A 7 2.33 -54.92 26.48
CA LEU A 7 1.45 -53.77 26.78
C LEU A 7 2.12 -52.42 26.50
N LYS A 8 3.43 -52.29 26.74
CA LYS A 8 4.18 -51.06 26.41
C LYS A 8 4.39 -50.92 24.90
N ALA A 9 4.63 -52.03 24.19
CA ALA A 9 4.71 -52.03 22.74
C ALA A 9 3.37 -51.69 22.08
N ALA A 10 2.25 -52.22 22.59
CA ALA A 10 0.91 -51.90 22.09
C ALA A 10 0.52 -50.42 22.30
N LEU A 11 0.89 -49.83 23.44
CA LEU A 11 0.66 -48.40 23.71
C LEU A 11 1.49 -47.48 22.80
N LEU A 12 2.74 -47.86 22.50
CA LEU A 12 3.60 -47.13 21.56
C LEU A 12 3.10 -47.25 20.12
N VAL A 13 2.62 -48.41 19.68
CA VAL A 13 2.04 -48.58 18.34
C VAL A 13 0.72 -47.81 18.20
N CYS A 14 -0.13 -47.75 19.23
CA CYS A 14 -1.33 -46.91 19.20
C CYS A 14 -1.00 -45.40 19.12
N LEU A 15 0.07 -44.95 19.76
CA LEU A 15 0.54 -43.55 19.66
C LEU A 15 1.14 -43.23 18.28
N PHE A 16 1.78 -44.20 17.61
CA PHE A 16 2.31 -44.01 16.26
C PHE A 16 1.24 -44.12 15.16
N VAL A 17 0.18 -44.92 15.35
CA VAL A 17 -0.95 -45.03 14.41
C VAL A 17 -1.90 -43.83 14.50
N LEU A 18 -1.93 -43.10 15.62
CA LEU A 18 -2.64 -41.82 15.73
C LEU A 18 -1.85 -40.62 15.17
N CYS A 19 -0.60 -40.82 14.76
CA CYS A 19 0.25 -39.81 14.12
C CYS A 19 0.47 -40.04 12.63
N SER A 20 -0.37 -40.85 11.96
CA SER A 20 -0.44 -40.84 10.51
C SER A 20 -0.95 -39.47 10.06
N ALA A 21 -0.03 -38.71 9.49
CA ALA A 21 -0.22 -37.45 8.80
C ALA A 21 -1.67 -37.23 8.33
N ARG A 22 -2.43 -36.45 9.10
CA ARG A 22 -3.43 -35.58 8.48
C ARG A 22 -2.62 -34.50 7.79
N GLU A 23 -2.20 -34.79 6.56
CA GLU A 23 -2.11 -33.73 5.56
C GLU A 23 -3.45 -33.01 5.63
N ILE A 24 -3.43 -31.78 6.15
CA ILE A 24 -4.51 -30.85 5.91
C ILE A 24 -4.42 -30.57 4.41
N THR A 25 -5.03 -31.45 3.64
CA THR A 25 -5.46 -31.13 2.29
C THR A 25 -6.47 -30.01 2.48
N THR A 26 -5.98 -28.77 2.38
CA THR A 26 -6.82 -27.62 2.14
C THR A 26 -7.54 -27.95 0.84
N LYS A 27 -8.76 -28.46 0.97
CA LYS A 27 -9.70 -28.50 -0.14
C LYS A 27 -9.76 -27.06 -0.62
N ASP A 28 -9.22 -26.79 -1.81
CA ASP A 28 -9.48 -25.59 -2.58
C ASP A 28 -10.99 -25.59 -2.87
N HIS A 29 -11.76 -25.11 -1.90
CA HIS A 29 -12.99 -24.44 -2.20
C HIS A 29 -12.58 -23.15 -2.92
N PRO A 30 -13.25 -22.77 -4.03
CA PRO A 30 -13.06 -21.46 -4.62
C PRO A 30 -13.63 -20.45 -3.63
N SER A 31 -12.81 -20.03 -2.66
CA SER A 31 -13.20 -19.05 -1.67
C SER A 31 -13.20 -17.70 -2.35
N ASN A 32 -14.36 -17.02 -2.32
CA ASN A 32 -14.50 -15.57 -2.42
C ASN A 32 -13.63 -14.91 -1.33
N THR A 33 -12.30 -14.92 -1.48
CA THR A 33 -11.38 -14.40 -0.48
C THR A 33 -11.36 -12.87 -0.57
N ILE A 34 -11.96 -12.22 0.44
CA ILE A 34 -11.94 -10.77 0.65
C ILE A 34 -10.50 -10.23 0.67
N TYR A 35 -9.54 -11.04 1.11
CA TYR A 35 -8.13 -10.71 1.24
C TYR A 35 -7.25 -11.84 0.70
N ASN A 36 -6.17 -11.48 0.01
CA ASN A 36 -5.20 -12.41 -0.57
C ASN A 36 -3.79 -12.13 0.01
N PRO A 37 -3.26 -12.99 0.89
CA PRO A 37 -1.94 -12.81 1.51
C PRO A 37 -0.80 -12.71 0.50
N LYS A 38 -0.86 -13.47 -0.62
CA LYS A 38 0.18 -13.42 -1.66
C LYS A 38 0.17 -12.06 -2.36
N LEU A 39 -1.01 -11.55 -2.70
CA LEU A 39 -1.13 -10.20 -3.27
C LEU A 39 -0.64 -9.15 -2.28
N ALA A 40 -0.97 -9.28 -0.99
CA ALA A 40 -0.49 -8.35 0.04
C ALA A 40 1.04 -8.34 0.14
N LYS A 41 1.68 -9.52 0.06
CA LYS A 41 3.14 -9.65 -0.02
C LYS A 41 3.74 -9.00 -1.27
N THR A 42 3.09 -9.12 -2.41
CA THR A 42 3.55 -8.41 -3.63
C THR A 42 3.40 -6.88 -3.47
N LEU A 43 2.27 -6.40 -2.95
CA LEU A 43 2.00 -4.97 -2.82
C LEU A 43 2.83 -4.26 -1.75
N VAL A 44 3.23 -4.98 -0.69
CA VAL A 44 4.14 -4.43 0.32
C VAL A 44 5.56 -4.28 -0.24
N GLU A 45 6.02 -5.18 -1.12
CA GLU A 45 7.31 -5.03 -1.81
C GLU A 45 7.29 -3.83 -2.77
N TYR A 46 6.20 -3.64 -3.51
CA TYR A 46 5.99 -2.42 -4.30
C TYR A 46 6.01 -1.15 -3.42
N ALA A 47 5.29 -1.16 -2.30
CA ALA A 47 5.28 -0.06 -1.34
C ALA A 47 6.65 0.20 -0.68
N SER A 48 7.48 -0.83 -0.54
CA SER A 48 8.85 -0.74 -0.05
C SER A 48 9.80 -0.15 -1.10
N ALA A 49 9.65 -0.51 -2.38
CA ALA A 49 10.56 -0.09 -3.44
C ALA A 49 10.65 1.44 -3.62
N ILE A 50 9.58 2.18 -3.35
CA ILE A 50 9.55 3.65 -3.46
C ILE A 50 10.47 4.36 -2.46
N TYR A 51 10.96 3.65 -1.45
CA TYR A 51 11.94 4.15 -0.47
C TYR A 51 13.41 3.99 -0.92
N THR A 52 13.62 3.50 -2.15
CA THR A 52 14.93 3.50 -2.82
C THR A 52 15.42 4.93 -3.05
N ALA A 53 16.66 5.23 -2.65
CA ALA A 53 17.21 6.58 -2.74
C ALA A 53 17.62 6.99 -4.17
N ASP A 54 18.13 6.04 -4.95
CA ASP A 54 18.57 6.25 -6.33
C ASP A 54 17.38 6.14 -7.28
N LEU A 55 16.90 7.28 -7.79
CA LEU A 55 15.80 7.32 -8.75
C LEU A 55 16.14 6.61 -10.06
N THR A 56 17.42 6.51 -10.41
CA THR A 56 17.85 5.77 -11.60
C THR A 56 17.58 4.29 -11.41
N GLN A 57 18.00 3.72 -10.27
CA GLN A 57 17.77 2.31 -9.97
C GLN A 57 16.29 2.00 -9.81
N LEU A 58 15.52 2.90 -9.21
CA LEU A 58 14.06 2.76 -9.12
C LEU A 58 13.43 2.81 -10.52
N PHE A 59 13.82 3.77 -11.36
CA PHE A 59 13.28 3.94 -12.70
C PHE A 59 13.60 2.77 -13.63
N THR A 60 14.83 2.24 -13.56
CA THR A 60 15.25 1.07 -14.33
C THR A 60 14.85 -0.26 -13.69
N TRP A 61 14.16 -0.21 -12.54
CA TRP A 61 13.72 -1.37 -11.78
C TRP A 61 14.85 -2.35 -11.39
N THR A 62 16.02 -1.80 -11.06
CA THR A 62 17.23 -2.53 -10.65
C THR A 62 17.59 -2.32 -9.18
N CYS A 63 16.70 -1.72 -8.41
CA CYS A 63 16.90 -1.43 -6.99
C CYS A 63 16.99 -2.72 -6.15
N ALA A 64 17.64 -2.66 -4.99
CA ALA A 64 17.75 -3.83 -4.09
C ALA A 64 16.38 -4.37 -3.64
N ARG A 65 15.36 -3.49 -3.61
CA ARG A 65 13.96 -3.80 -3.24
C ARG A 65 13.10 -4.24 -4.43
N CYS A 66 13.63 -4.18 -5.65
CA CYS A 66 12.98 -4.58 -6.88
C CYS A 66 13.12 -6.12 -7.06
N GLY A 67 12.81 -6.87 -6.00
CA GLY A 67 13.11 -8.29 -5.84
C GLY A 67 12.18 -9.25 -6.58
N ASP A 68 12.25 -10.53 -6.21
CA ASP A 68 11.62 -11.64 -6.94
C ASP A 68 10.11 -11.50 -7.16
N LEU A 69 9.38 -11.01 -6.15
CA LEU A 69 7.92 -10.86 -6.21
C LEU A 69 7.44 -9.72 -7.12
N VAL A 70 8.36 -8.88 -7.62
CA VAL A 70 8.04 -7.71 -8.45
C VAL A 70 8.87 -7.66 -9.74
N LYS A 71 9.51 -8.78 -10.14
CA LYS A 71 10.37 -8.87 -11.33
C LYS A 71 9.69 -8.57 -12.66
N GLY A 72 8.36 -8.66 -12.73
CA GLY A 72 7.56 -8.43 -13.94
C GLY A 72 7.05 -7.00 -14.10
N PHE A 73 7.60 -6.04 -13.35
CA PHE A 73 7.14 -4.66 -13.33
C PHE A 73 7.83 -3.80 -14.39
N GLU A 74 7.03 -3.10 -15.17
CA GLU A 74 7.48 -2.10 -16.12
C GLU A 74 7.16 -0.71 -15.58
N MET A 75 8.19 0.00 -15.11
CA MET A 75 8.08 1.38 -14.67
C MET A 75 7.69 2.29 -15.84
N MET A 76 6.63 3.09 -15.66
CA MET A 76 6.13 4.02 -16.67
C MET A 76 6.41 5.46 -16.29
N ASP A 77 6.05 5.86 -15.07
CA ASP A 77 6.26 7.22 -14.59
C ASP A 77 6.74 7.22 -13.13
N ILE A 78 7.72 8.06 -12.81
CA ILE A 78 8.02 8.48 -11.43
C ILE A 78 7.70 9.97 -11.34
N VAL A 79 6.90 10.33 -10.35
CA VAL A 79 6.48 11.70 -10.07
C VAL A 79 7.10 12.13 -8.74
N VAL A 80 7.84 13.24 -8.75
CA VAL A 80 8.47 13.81 -7.56
C VAL A 80 8.03 15.26 -7.42
N ASP A 81 7.32 15.55 -6.33
CA ASP A 81 7.03 16.91 -5.91
C ASP A 81 8.12 17.35 -4.92
N VAL A 82 9.00 18.24 -5.36
CA VAL A 82 10.20 18.63 -4.60
C VAL A 82 9.83 19.58 -3.47
N GLU A 83 8.88 20.49 -3.73
CA GLU A 83 8.43 21.48 -2.76
C GLU A 83 7.81 20.79 -1.52
N ASN A 84 6.95 19.81 -1.75
CA ASN A 84 6.24 19.11 -0.68
C ASN A 84 6.89 17.77 -0.29
N CYS A 85 8.02 17.42 -0.91
CA CYS A 85 8.74 16.16 -0.68
C CYS A 85 7.88 14.90 -0.92
N LEU A 86 6.99 14.95 -1.92
CA LEU A 86 6.11 13.85 -2.23
C LEU A 86 6.67 13.04 -3.39
N GLN A 87 6.35 11.76 -3.42
CA GLN A 87 6.78 10.88 -4.48
C GLN A 87 5.72 9.82 -4.76
N ALA A 88 5.50 9.55 -6.04
CA ALA A 88 4.70 8.45 -6.51
C ALA A 88 5.36 7.79 -7.72
N TYR A 89 4.99 6.55 -8.01
CA TYR A 89 5.28 5.96 -9.31
C TYR A 89 4.07 5.20 -9.86
N VAL A 90 4.06 5.06 -11.18
CA VAL A 90 3.06 4.31 -11.94
C VAL A 90 3.80 3.34 -12.86
N GLY A 91 3.31 2.11 -12.95
CA GLY A 91 3.82 1.15 -13.92
C GLY A 91 2.89 -0.03 -14.13
N PHE A 92 3.28 -0.93 -15.02
CA PHE A 92 2.51 -2.13 -15.34
C PHE A 92 3.14 -3.37 -14.71
N ALA A 93 2.38 -4.12 -13.94
CA ALA A 93 2.81 -5.37 -13.31
C ALA A 93 2.23 -6.56 -14.08
N SER A 94 3.09 -7.26 -14.83
CA SER A 94 2.66 -8.39 -15.67
C SER A 94 2.24 -9.64 -14.88
N ASP A 95 2.75 -9.82 -13.67
CA ASP A 95 2.47 -10.95 -12.77
C ASP A 95 1.06 -10.92 -12.18
N ILE A 96 0.55 -9.71 -11.89
CA ILE A 96 -0.83 -9.48 -11.42
C ILE A 96 -1.74 -8.88 -12.50
N ASN A 97 -1.21 -8.66 -13.71
CA ASN A 97 -1.87 -8.03 -14.86
C ASN A 97 -2.64 -6.76 -14.48
N ALA A 98 -1.93 -5.79 -13.88
CA ALA A 98 -2.53 -4.57 -13.38
C ALA A 98 -1.60 -3.37 -13.53
N ILE A 99 -2.17 -2.17 -13.62
CA ILE A 99 -1.42 -0.93 -13.41
C ILE A 99 -1.21 -0.79 -11.90
N VAL A 100 0.03 -0.68 -11.45
CA VAL A 100 0.35 -0.44 -10.04
C VAL A 100 0.72 1.03 -9.85
N VAL A 101 0.07 1.66 -8.88
CA VAL A 101 0.31 3.04 -8.45
C VAL A 101 0.77 3.01 -7.02
N VAL A 102 1.92 3.61 -6.74
CA VAL A 102 2.52 3.59 -5.40
C VAL A 102 2.84 5.00 -4.93
N PHE A 103 2.48 5.29 -3.69
CA PHE A 103 2.77 6.56 -3.03
C PHE A 103 3.72 6.37 -1.86
N ARG A 104 4.72 7.25 -1.76
CA ARG A 104 5.72 7.22 -0.68
C ARG A 104 5.13 7.85 0.58
N GLY A 105 5.41 7.23 1.72
CA GLY A 105 5.14 7.83 3.02
C GLY A 105 6.24 8.79 3.48
N THR A 106 6.19 9.16 4.75
CA THR A 106 7.19 10.01 5.40
C THR A 106 8.50 9.23 5.62
N GLN A 107 9.64 9.92 5.56
CA GLN A 107 10.94 9.35 5.94
C GLN A 107 11.07 9.25 7.46
N GLU A 108 11.79 8.25 7.97
CA GLU A 108 11.84 7.93 9.40
C GLU A 108 12.17 9.09 10.33
N ASN A 109 13.18 9.91 10.00
CA ASN A 109 13.57 11.07 10.80
C ASN A 109 12.49 12.15 10.92
N SER A 110 11.42 12.06 10.12
CA SER A 110 10.28 12.97 10.14
C SER A 110 8.98 12.27 10.56
N ILE A 111 8.99 10.94 10.79
CA ILE A 111 7.79 10.20 11.20
C ILE A 111 7.31 10.70 12.56
N GLN A 112 8.22 10.96 13.51
CA GLN A 112 7.83 11.49 14.83
C GLN A 112 7.18 12.87 14.71
N ASN A 113 7.75 13.78 13.91
CA ASN A 113 7.16 15.10 13.67
C ASN A 113 5.77 14.97 13.02
N TRP A 114 5.61 14.04 12.07
CA TRP A 114 4.31 13.76 11.45
C TRP A 114 3.30 13.16 12.44
N ILE A 115 3.75 12.27 13.33
CA ILE A 115 2.91 11.70 14.40
C ILE A 115 2.42 12.82 15.32
N GLU A 116 3.31 13.72 15.74
CA GLU A 116 2.94 14.89 16.54
C GLU A 116 1.89 15.74 15.82
N ASP A 117 2.11 16.06 14.54
CA ASP A 117 1.15 16.80 13.73
C ASP A 117 -0.23 16.12 13.68
N LEU A 118 -0.27 14.80 13.51
CA LEU A 118 -1.51 14.02 13.43
C LEU A 118 -2.22 13.87 14.78
N LEU A 119 -1.49 13.96 15.89
CA LEU A 119 -2.10 13.99 17.23
C LEU A 119 -2.92 15.26 17.45
N TRP A 120 -2.47 16.40 16.91
CA TRP A 120 -3.07 17.71 17.18
C TRP A 120 -4.03 18.22 16.10
N LYS A 121 -3.95 17.73 14.87
CA LYS A 121 -4.78 18.20 13.76
C LYS A 121 -6.20 17.62 13.81
N GLN A 122 -7.18 18.53 13.90
CA GLN A 122 -8.62 18.21 13.91
C GLN A 122 -9.18 18.10 12.48
N LEU A 123 -10.39 17.54 12.34
CA LEU A 123 -11.16 17.58 11.09
C LEU A 123 -11.49 19.04 10.76
N ASP A 124 -10.91 19.57 9.69
CA ASP A 124 -10.99 21.00 9.36
C ASP A 124 -11.29 21.30 7.87
N PHE A 125 -11.50 20.27 7.05
CA PHE A 125 -11.68 20.43 5.62
C PHE A 125 -12.83 19.59 5.08
N ASP A 126 -13.83 20.25 4.47
CA ASP A 126 -14.96 19.59 3.81
C ASP A 126 -14.54 18.98 2.47
N TYR A 127 -14.90 17.72 2.26
CA TYR A 127 -14.64 17.05 0.99
C TYR A 127 -15.61 17.54 -0.09
N PRO A 128 -15.11 18.08 -1.22
CA PRO A 128 -15.98 18.63 -2.26
C PRO A 128 -16.99 17.61 -2.80
N GLY A 129 -18.27 18.01 -2.86
CA GLY A 129 -19.33 17.17 -3.42
C GLY A 129 -19.81 16.01 -2.53
N MET A 130 -19.32 15.90 -1.28
CA MET A 130 -19.76 14.88 -0.32
C MET A 130 -20.27 15.55 0.96
N PRO A 131 -21.61 15.72 1.11
CA PRO A 131 -22.19 16.38 2.28
C PRO A 131 -21.71 15.78 3.60
N GLU A 132 -21.35 16.64 4.56
CA GLU A 132 -20.87 16.28 5.91
C GLU A 132 -19.55 15.48 5.95
N ALA A 133 -18.98 15.13 4.79
CA ALA A 133 -17.70 14.44 4.73
C ALA A 133 -16.58 15.43 5.00
N MET A 134 -15.82 15.19 6.06
CA MET A 134 -14.63 15.98 6.40
C MET A 134 -13.40 15.10 6.33
N VAL A 135 -12.27 15.69 5.93
CA VAL A 135 -10.99 15.00 5.75
C VAL A 135 -9.83 15.78 6.35
N HIS A 136 -8.71 15.09 6.54
CA HIS A 136 -7.47 15.72 6.97
C HIS A 136 -6.90 16.58 5.82
N ARG A 137 -6.93 17.90 5.99
CA ARG A 137 -6.47 18.87 4.97
C ARG A 137 -5.08 18.56 4.42
N GLY A 138 -4.12 18.22 5.29
CA GLY A 138 -2.75 17.92 4.86
C GLY A 138 -2.67 16.75 3.87
N PHE A 139 -3.45 15.69 4.09
CA PHE A 139 -3.46 14.54 3.18
C PHE A 139 -4.23 14.85 1.90
N TYR A 140 -5.35 15.56 2.02
CA TYR A 140 -6.13 16.00 0.87
C TYR A 140 -5.29 16.87 -0.07
N THR A 141 -4.61 17.89 0.48
CA THR A 141 -3.75 18.81 -0.27
C THR A 141 -2.54 18.09 -0.86
N ALA A 142 -1.91 17.17 -0.12
CA ALA A 142 -0.76 16.41 -0.63
C ALA A 142 -1.08 15.64 -1.91
N TYR A 143 -2.29 15.07 -2.02
CA TYR A 143 -2.74 14.43 -3.26
C TYR A 143 -3.24 15.47 -4.29
N HIS A 144 -4.32 16.21 -3.98
CA HIS A 144 -5.06 16.99 -4.99
C HIS A 144 -4.40 18.31 -5.43
N ASN A 145 -3.52 18.88 -4.63
CA ASN A 145 -3.00 20.24 -4.83
C ASN A 145 -1.50 20.27 -5.11
N THR A 146 -0.92 19.14 -5.53
CA THR A 146 0.50 19.03 -5.88
C THR A 146 0.65 18.37 -7.25
N THR A 147 1.89 18.31 -7.75
CA THR A 147 2.21 17.65 -9.03
C THR A 147 1.86 16.16 -9.02
N ILE A 148 1.66 15.57 -7.84
CA ILE A 148 1.34 14.16 -7.67
C ILE A 148 0.05 13.77 -8.39
N HIS A 149 -1.04 14.53 -8.21
CA HIS A 149 -2.33 14.22 -8.83
C HIS A 149 -2.21 14.12 -10.36
N ASP A 150 -1.76 15.20 -11.00
CA ASP A 150 -1.70 15.27 -12.46
C ASP A 150 -0.68 14.28 -13.04
N GLY A 151 0.47 14.11 -12.37
CA GLY A 151 1.50 13.17 -12.77
C GLY A 151 1.02 11.72 -12.73
N VAL A 152 0.34 11.31 -11.65
CA VAL A 152 -0.20 9.96 -11.49
C VAL A 152 -1.32 9.69 -12.48
N VAL A 153 -2.29 10.60 -12.61
CA VAL A 153 -3.41 10.44 -13.56
C VAL A 153 -2.87 10.33 -14.99
N SER A 154 -1.92 11.18 -15.37
CA SER A 154 -1.26 11.12 -16.68
C SER A 154 -0.54 9.79 -16.90
N GLY A 155 0.19 9.30 -15.90
CA GLY A 155 0.89 8.00 -15.97
C GLY A 155 -0.06 6.81 -16.12
N ILE A 156 -1.19 6.81 -15.41
CA ILE A 156 -2.23 5.78 -15.55
C ILE A 156 -2.79 5.78 -16.98
N GLN A 157 -3.14 6.97 -17.52
CA GLN A 157 -3.68 7.10 -18.87
C GLN A 157 -2.67 6.64 -19.94
N LYS A 158 -1.39 6.98 -19.79
CA LYS A 158 -0.32 6.49 -20.69
C LYS A 158 -0.22 4.97 -20.62
N THR A 159 -0.22 4.41 -19.41
CA THR A 159 -0.09 2.96 -19.21
C THR A 159 -1.28 2.20 -19.82
N ARG A 160 -2.52 2.69 -19.64
CA ARG A 160 -3.71 2.11 -20.28
C ARG A 160 -3.66 2.13 -21.80
N LYS A 161 -3.09 3.18 -22.41
CA LYS A 161 -2.90 3.25 -23.86
C LYS A 161 -1.96 2.16 -24.39
N LEU A 162 -1.00 1.71 -23.57
CA LEU A 162 -0.01 0.71 -23.95
C LEU A 162 -0.43 -0.73 -23.63
N PHE A 163 -1.05 -0.94 -22.47
CA PHE A 163 -1.36 -2.29 -21.96
C PHE A 163 -2.85 -2.61 -21.95
N GLY A 164 -3.71 -1.69 -22.40
CA GLY A 164 -5.16 -1.83 -22.42
C GLY A 164 -5.82 -1.46 -21.09
N ASP A 165 -7.14 -1.68 -21.03
CA ASP A 165 -7.96 -1.36 -19.85
C ASP A 165 -7.88 -2.48 -18.80
N VAL A 166 -6.72 -2.58 -18.15
CA VAL A 166 -6.47 -3.52 -17.05
C VAL A 166 -6.85 -2.89 -15.70
N PRO A 167 -7.08 -3.71 -14.65
CA PRO A 167 -7.32 -3.21 -13.30
C PRO A 167 -6.21 -2.28 -12.80
N ILE A 168 -6.58 -1.33 -11.94
CA ILE A 168 -5.63 -0.43 -11.28
C ILE A 168 -5.50 -0.85 -9.83
N MET A 169 -4.27 -1.14 -9.40
CA MET A 169 -3.93 -1.47 -8.03
C MET A 169 -3.15 -0.32 -7.41
N ILE A 170 -3.69 0.25 -6.34
CA ILE A 170 -3.13 1.41 -5.67
C ILE A 170 -2.66 0.98 -4.29
N THR A 171 -1.43 1.35 -3.95
CA THR A 171 -0.84 1.06 -2.64
C THR A 171 0.00 2.21 -2.11
N GLY A 172 0.26 2.18 -0.82
CA GLY A 172 1.09 3.15 -0.14
C GLY A 172 1.28 2.78 1.32
N HIS A 173 2.43 3.17 1.85
CA HIS A 173 2.77 3.01 3.26
C HIS A 173 2.64 4.34 4.00
N SER A 174 2.18 4.33 5.25
CA SER A 174 2.11 5.53 6.11
C SER A 174 1.28 6.65 5.46
N MET A 175 1.80 7.89 5.41
CA MET A 175 1.23 9.00 4.64
C MET A 175 0.92 8.64 3.18
N GLY A 176 1.74 7.79 2.56
CA GLY A 176 1.49 7.29 1.21
C GLY A 176 0.20 6.47 1.11
N GLY A 177 -0.19 5.76 2.17
CA GLY A 177 -1.49 5.08 2.25
C GLY A 177 -2.66 6.08 2.25
N ALA A 178 -2.49 7.24 2.88
CA ALA A 178 -3.51 8.29 2.86
C ALA A 178 -3.68 8.87 1.45
N MET A 179 -2.57 9.16 0.75
CA MET A 179 -2.60 9.64 -0.63
C MET A 179 -3.17 8.58 -1.60
N ALA A 180 -2.77 7.31 -1.43
CA ALA A 180 -3.31 6.17 -2.18
C ALA A 180 -4.83 6.07 -2.05
N SER A 181 -5.37 6.34 -0.86
CA SER A 181 -6.81 6.33 -0.62
C SER A 181 -7.53 7.44 -1.36
N PHE A 182 -7.01 8.67 -1.33
CA PHE A 182 -7.58 9.78 -2.11
C PHE A 182 -7.50 9.51 -3.61
N CYS A 183 -6.38 8.97 -4.09
CA CYS A 183 -6.24 8.55 -5.49
C CYS A 183 -7.29 7.53 -5.90
N ALA A 184 -7.50 6.48 -5.11
CA ALA A 184 -8.50 5.46 -5.41
C ALA A 184 -9.91 6.06 -5.52
N LEU A 185 -10.29 6.91 -4.58
CA LEU A 185 -11.60 7.54 -4.56
C LEU A 185 -11.78 8.50 -5.74
N ASP A 186 -10.77 9.32 -6.03
CA ASP A 186 -10.76 10.29 -7.11
C ASP A 186 -10.89 9.63 -8.49
N LEU A 187 -10.14 8.56 -8.75
CA LEU A 187 -10.24 7.81 -10.00
C LEU A 187 -11.65 7.22 -10.22
N VAL A 188 -12.31 6.76 -9.16
CA VAL A 188 -13.68 6.23 -9.25
C VAL A 188 -14.70 7.35 -9.43
N VAL A 189 -14.62 8.40 -8.60
CA VAL A 189 -15.67 9.43 -8.51
C VAL A 189 -15.55 10.48 -9.61
N ASN A 190 -14.34 10.96 -9.90
CA ASN A 190 -14.13 12.08 -10.83
C ASN A 190 -13.72 11.62 -12.23
N TYR A 191 -13.04 10.47 -12.34
CA TYR A 191 -12.64 9.90 -13.63
C TYR A 191 -13.54 8.75 -14.11
N GLY A 192 -14.45 8.25 -13.26
CA GLY A 192 -15.38 7.18 -13.63
C GLY A 192 -14.69 5.87 -13.98
N LEU A 193 -13.52 5.60 -13.39
CA LEU A 193 -12.76 4.39 -13.69
C LEU A 193 -13.27 3.20 -12.86
N ASP A 194 -13.57 2.12 -13.56
CA ASP A 194 -13.84 0.82 -12.95
C ASP A 194 -12.53 0.05 -12.67
N GLY A 195 -12.64 -1.01 -11.86
CA GLY A 195 -11.52 -1.93 -11.60
C GLY A 195 -10.41 -1.35 -10.72
N VAL A 196 -10.69 -0.26 -10.00
CA VAL A 196 -9.77 0.35 -9.02
C VAL A 196 -9.78 -0.46 -7.72
N LYS A 197 -8.61 -0.89 -7.27
CA LYS A 197 -8.38 -1.63 -6.03
C LYS A 197 -7.36 -0.89 -5.17
N LEU A 198 -7.58 -0.91 -3.86
CA LEU A 198 -6.75 -0.23 -2.89
C LEU A 198 -6.29 -1.21 -1.81
N MET A 199 -4.98 -1.26 -1.57
CA MET A 199 -4.42 -1.91 -0.39
C MET A 199 -3.33 -1.03 0.21
N THR A 200 -3.44 -0.67 1.49
CA THR A 200 -2.49 0.23 2.15
C THR A 200 -1.84 -0.44 3.36
N PHE A 201 -0.70 0.10 3.80
CA PHE A 201 0.08 -0.42 4.92
C PHE A 201 0.32 0.70 5.94
N GLY A 202 -0.09 0.52 7.19
CA GLY A 202 0.12 1.53 8.23
C GLY A 202 -0.57 2.86 7.96
N GLN A 203 -1.70 2.83 7.27
CA GLN A 203 -2.42 4.05 6.88
C GLN A 203 -3.06 4.73 8.11
N PRO A 204 -2.90 6.05 8.28
CA PRO A 204 -3.63 6.82 9.28
C PRO A 204 -5.11 6.98 8.91
N ARG A 205 -5.94 7.40 9.85
CA ARG A 205 -7.31 7.86 9.54
C ARG A 205 -7.23 9.13 8.69
N ILE A 206 -8.10 9.24 7.70
CA ILE A 206 -8.03 10.34 6.73
C ILE A 206 -9.27 11.22 6.68
N GLY A 207 -10.40 10.78 7.26
CA GLY A 207 -11.62 11.56 7.32
C GLY A 207 -12.56 11.09 8.41
N ASN A 208 -13.74 11.70 8.48
CA ASN A 208 -14.77 11.38 9.46
C ASN A 208 -15.65 10.20 9.03
N ALA A 209 -16.64 9.85 9.86
CA ALA A 209 -17.56 8.73 9.59
C ALA A 209 -18.39 8.92 8.30
N ALA A 210 -18.78 10.16 7.97
CA ALA A 210 -19.48 10.46 6.72
C ALA A 210 -18.57 10.17 5.51
N PHE A 211 -17.32 10.65 5.55
CA PHE A 211 -16.32 10.32 4.52
C PHE A 211 -16.08 8.81 4.41
N ALA A 212 -15.89 8.10 5.53
CA ALA A 212 -15.71 6.64 5.53
C ALA A 212 -16.90 5.89 4.90
N SER A 213 -18.12 6.40 5.08
CA SER A 213 -19.33 5.83 4.47
C SER A 213 -19.36 6.04 2.96
N PHE A 214 -19.00 7.24 2.47
CA PHE A 214 -18.84 7.48 1.04
C PHE A 214 -17.71 6.62 0.45
N PHE A 215 -16.59 6.51 1.17
CA PHE A 215 -15.46 5.68 0.74
C PHE A 215 -15.87 4.22 0.58
N LYS A 216 -16.59 3.66 1.56
CA LYS A 216 -17.13 2.29 1.49
C LYS A 216 -18.06 2.09 0.28
N LYS A 217 -18.83 3.12 -0.08
CA LYS A 217 -19.75 3.07 -1.24
C LYS A 217 -18.99 3.00 -2.56
N TYR A 218 -17.96 3.83 -2.74
CA TYR A 218 -17.25 3.96 -4.03
C TYR A 218 -16.07 3.00 -4.18
N VAL A 219 -15.39 2.65 -3.08
CA VAL A 219 -14.24 1.75 -3.06
C VAL A 219 -14.46 0.61 -2.05
N PRO A 220 -15.49 -0.25 -2.25
CA PRO A 220 -15.95 -1.22 -1.25
C PRO A 220 -14.95 -2.34 -0.92
N HIS A 221 -13.96 -2.56 -1.78
CA HIS A 221 -12.95 -3.60 -1.65
C HIS A 221 -11.59 -3.07 -1.16
N ALA A 222 -11.55 -1.87 -0.61
CA ALA A 222 -10.34 -1.33 -0.01
C ALA A 222 -9.91 -2.15 1.21
N ILE A 223 -8.61 -2.46 1.29
CA ILE A 223 -7.99 -3.15 2.42
C ILE A 223 -6.94 -2.25 3.07
N ARG A 224 -6.98 -2.14 4.40
CA ARG A 224 -5.93 -1.50 5.20
C ARG A 224 -5.21 -2.59 6.00
N VAL A 225 -3.92 -2.76 5.79
CA VAL A 225 -3.08 -3.67 6.55
C VAL A 225 -2.46 -2.89 7.72
N THR A 226 -2.67 -3.37 8.95
CA THR A 226 -2.10 -2.81 10.19
C THR A 226 -1.14 -3.83 10.80
N HIS A 227 -0.14 -3.39 11.58
CA HIS A 227 0.86 -4.29 12.13
C HIS A 227 1.06 -4.06 13.64
N ALA A 228 0.90 -5.14 14.42
CA ALA A 228 1.16 -5.20 15.86
C ALA A 228 0.63 -3.96 16.61
N HIS A 229 1.50 -3.16 17.23
CA HIS A 229 1.18 -1.95 17.98
C HIS A 229 1.54 -0.67 17.23
N ASP A 230 1.51 -0.69 15.89
CA ASP A 230 1.76 0.48 15.06
C ASP A 230 0.88 1.66 15.50
N ILE A 231 1.53 2.78 15.82
CA ILE A 231 0.89 4.02 16.24
C ILE A 231 0.11 4.73 15.11
N VAL A 232 0.54 4.64 13.86
CA VAL A 232 0.01 5.50 12.79
C VAL A 232 -1.45 5.19 12.44
N PRO A 233 -1.91 3.93 12.35
CA PRO A 233 -3.32 3.61 12.19
C PRO A 233 -4.21 4.10 13.35
N HIS A 234 -3.62 4.45 14.49
CA HIS A 234 -4.33 5.00 15.64
C HIS A 234 -4.44 6.54 15.59
N LEU A 235 -3.90 7.16 14.54
CA LEU A 235 -3.87 8.61 14.34
C LEU A 235 -4.63 9.04 13.08
N PRO A 236 -5.21 10.26 13.05
CA PRO A 236 -5.48 11.10 14.22
C PRO A 236 -6.35 10.38 15.28
N PRO A 237 -6.34 10.82 16.55
CA PRO A 237 -6.98 10.09 17.64
C PRO A 237 -8.49 9.88 17.44
N TYR A 238 -8.97 8.74 17.94
CA TYR A 238 -10.39 8.45 18.02
C TYR A 238 -10.97 8.94 19.36
N PHE A 239 -11.92 9.88 19.32
CA PHE A 239 -12.54 10.43 20.53
C PHE A 239 -13.93 9.84 20.77
N SER A 240 -14.03 8.82 21.62
CA SER A 240 -15.29 8.13 21.93
C SER A 240 -16.38 9.05 22.49
N PHE A 241 -16.01 10.13 23.18
CA PHE A 241 -16.96 11.10 23.75
C PHE A 241 -17.44 12.15 22.74
N PHE A 242 -16.77 12.29 21.58
CA PHE A 242 -17.12 13.25 20.52
C PHE A 242 -17.07 12.59 19.14
N PRO A 243 -17.89 11.56 18.89
CA PRO A 243 -17.81 10.77 17.65
C PRO A 243 -18.09 11.60 16.39
N GLN A 244 -18.89 12.66 16.48
CA GLN A 244 -19.17 13.55 15.34
C GLN A 244 -17.96 14.39 14.90
N LYS A 245 -16.94 14.51 15.75
CA LYS A 245 -15.69 15.24 15.47
C LYS A 245 -14.48 14.30 15.41
N THR A 246 -14.72 12.98 15.30
CA THR A 246 -13.65 12.00 15.26
C THR A 246 -13.30 11.62 13.84
N TYR A 247 -12.02 11.39 13.61
CA TYR A 247 -11.57 10.65 12.45
C TYR A 247 -12.04 9.20 12.57
N HIS A 248 -12.37 8.60 11.43
CA HIS A 248 -12.87 7.25 11.29
C HIS A 248 -12.20 6.58 10.07
N HIS A 249 -11.75 5.35 10.26
CA HIS A 249 -11.29 4.52 9.16
C HIS A 249 -12.44 4.06 8.28
N PHE A 250 -12.16 3.89 6.99
CA PHE A 250 -13.03 3.13 6.10
C PHE A 250 -12.76 1.62 6.24
N PRO A 251 -13.74 0.75 5.89
CA PRO A 251 -13.55 -0.70 5.87
C PRO A 251 -12.60 -1.13 4.75
N ARG A 252 -11.82 -2.22 4.82
CA ARG A 252 -11.67 -3.33 5.80
C ARG A 252 -10.26 -3.32 6.39
N GLU A 253 -10.11 -3.67 7.66
CA GLU A 253 -8.78 -3.89 8.26
C GLU A 253 -8.32 -5.35 8.14
N VAL A 254 -7.02 -5.55 7.90
CA VAL A 254 -6.32 -6.82 8.13
C VAL A 254 -5.19 -6.55 9.11
N TRP A 255 -5.32 -7.08 10.33
CA TRP A 255 -4.37 -6.87 11.40
C TRP A 255 -3.34 -8.00 11.44
N VAL A 256 -2.09 -7.64 11.17
CA VAL A 256 -0.95 -8.56 11.22
C VAL A 256 -0.33 -8.48 12.61
N HIS A 257 -0.40 -9.57 13.38
CA HIS A 257 0.17 -9.58 14.72
C HIS A 257 0.67 -10.98 15.09
N ASN A 258 1.40 -11.06 16.19
CA ASN A 258 1.89 -12.34 16.70
C ASN A 258 0.94 -12.87 17.77
N VAL A 259 0.65 -14.16 17.73
CA VAL A 259 -0.09 -14.88 18.77
C VAL A 259 0.83 -15.92 19.39
N GLY A 260 0.80 -16.00 20.72
CA GLY A 260 1.59 -16.95 21.50
C GLY A 260 0.74 -18.14 21.95
N LEU A 261 1.25 -19.36 21.76
CA LEU A 261 0.71 -20.57 22.39
C LEU A 261 1.86 -21.30 23.12
N GLY A 262 2.03 -21.00 24.41
CA GLY A 262 3.18 -21.46 25.18
C GLY A 262 4.48 -20.79 24.71
N SER A 263 5.47 -21.58 24.28
CA SER A 263 6.73 -21.07 23.72
C SER A 263 6.69 -20.81 22.21
N LEU A 264 5.58 -21.09 21.53
CA LEU A 264 5.42 -20.88 20.10
C LEU A 264 4.83 -19.50 19.83
N VAL A 265 5.47 -18.72 18.96
CA VAL A 265 4.97 -17.43 18.46
C VAL A 265 4.73 -17.58 16.96
N TYR A 266 3.51 -17.33 16.51
CA TYR A 266 3.15 -17.37 15.11
C TYR A 266 2.51 -16.04 14.67
N SER A 267 2.88 -15.58 13.47
CA SER A 267 2.28 -14.39 12.86
C SER A 267 0.94 -14.77 12.23
N VAL A 268 -0.10 -14.00 12.53
CA VAL A 268 -1.44 -14.14 11.99
C VAL A 268 -1.84 -12.90 11.22
N GLU A 269 -2.63 -13.09 10.17
CA GLU A 269 -3.25 -12.03 9.38
C GLU A 269 -4.76 -12.06 9.65
N GLN A 270 -5.20 -11.36 10.71
CA GLN A 270 -6.59 -11.35 11.16
C GLN A 270 -7.42 -10.41 10.28
N ILE A 271 -8.42 -10.95 9.57
CA ILE A 271 -9.37 -10.16 8.79
C ILE A 271 -10.46 -9.63 9.74
N CYS A 272 -10.57 -8.30 9.85
CA CYS A 272 -11.49 -7.62 10.75
C CYS A 272 -12.91 -7.50 10.16
N ASP A 273 -13.84 -6.99 10.94
CA ASP A 273 -15.17 -6.64 10.44
C ASP A 273 -15.14 -5.46 9.45
N ASP A 274 -16.30 -5.15 8.89
CA ASP A 274 -16.47 -4.08 7.90
C ASP A 274 -16.95 -2.75 8.50
N SER A 275 -16.77 -2.55 9.81
CA SER A 275 -17.05 -1.28 10.48
C SER A 275 -15.97 -0.24 10.17
N GLY A 276 -14.74 -0.70 9.92
CA GLY A 276 -13.55 0.14 9.79
C GLY A 276 -12.83 0.38 11.13
N GLU A 277 -13.49 0.17 12.25
CA GLU A 277 -12.97 0.44 13.61
C GLU A 277 -13.30 -0.74 14.55
N ASP A 278 -12.98 -1.96 14.11
CA ASP A 278 -13.24 -3.20 14.85
C ASP A 278 -12.48 -3.24 16.19
N PRO A 279 -13.18 -3.30 17.35
CA PRO A 279 -12.53 -3.29 18.66
C PRO A 279 -11.72 -4.56 18.96
N SER A 280 -11.87 -5.62 18.16
CA SER A 280 -11.14 -6.89 18.31
C SER A 280 -9.86 -6.98 17.47
N CYS A 281 -9.56 -5.96 16.65
CA CYS A 281 -8.36 -5.87 15.82
C CYS A 281 -7.33 -4.91 16.40
N SER A 282 -6.62 -4.09 15.60
CA SER A 282 -5.56 -3.23 16.13
C SER A 282 -6.10 -2.23 17.17
N ARG A 283 -7.39 -1.86 17.11
CA ARG A 283 -8.01 -1.04 18.18
C ARG A 283 -7.99 -1.68 19.57
N SER A 284 -7.76 -2.98 19.68
CA SER A 284 -7.60 -3.68 20.96
C SER A 284 -6.27 -3.34 21.64
N VAL A 285 -5.30 -2.76 20.91
CA VAL A 285 -3.98 -2.39 21.43
C VAL A 285 -3.81 -0.87 21.53
N SER A 286 -2.79 -0.44 22.27
CA SER A 286 -2.54 0.98 22.55
C SER A 286 -2.04 1.79 21.36
N GLY A 287 -1.50 1.16 20.31
CA GLY A 287 -0.91 1.85 19.16
C GLY A 287 0.23 2.79 19.58
N ASN A 288 1.31 2.23 20.13
CA ASN A 288 2.39 3.00 20.77
C ASN A 288 3.79 2.65 20.23
N SER A 289 3.87 1.96 19.09
CA SER A 289 5.13 1.53 18.50
C SER A 289 5.36 2.19 17.15
N VAL A 290 6.39 3.03 17.05
CA VAL A 290 6.91 3.51 15.75
C VAL A 290 7.71 2.39 15.06
N GLN A 291 8.29 1.47 15.83
CA GLN A 291 9.05 0.36 15.29
C GLN A 291 8.16 -0.60 14.48
N ASP A 292 6.93 -0.83 14.94
CA ASP A 292 5.97 -1.68 14.23
C ASP A 292 5.47 -1.01 12.95
N HIS A 293 5.57 0.32 12.87
CA HIS A 293 5.22 1.09 11.68
C HIS A 293 6.21 0.88 10.53
N ILE A 294 7.48 0.58 10.80
CA ILE A 294 8.50 0.48 9.76
C ILE A 294 8.70 -0.95 9.21
N TYR A 295 7.88 -1.91 9.64
CA TYR A 295 7.89 -3.29 9.14
C TYR A 295 6.48 -3.79 8.85
N TYR A 296 6.26 -4.27 7.63
CA TYR A 296 4.97 -4.81 7.22
C TYR A 296 5.19 -6.14 6.51
N LEU A 297 4.55 -7.20 7.01
CA LEU A 297 4.66 -8.53 6.43
C LEU A 297 6.15 -8.95 6.22
N GLY A 298 7.03 -8.64 7.17
CA GLY A 298 8.46 -8.97 7.09
C GLY A 298 9.28 -8.12 6.10
N VAL A 299 8.68 -7.12 5.46
CA VAL A 299 9.36 -6.17 4.57
C VAL A 299 9.57 -4.85 5.30
N SER A 300 10.80 -4.33 5.23
CA SER A 300 11.16 -3.05 5.86
C SER A 300 10.71 -1.87 5.01
N MET A 301 10.19 -0.83 5.64
CA MET A 301 9.82 0.46 5.03
C MET A 301 10.87 1.56 5.25
N HIS A 302 12.09 1.19 5.67
CA HIS A 302 13.17 2.14 5.93
C HIS A 302 13.58 2.88 4.65
N ALA A 303 13.77 4.19 4.73
CA ALA A 303 14.31 4.98 3.61
C ALA A 303 15.83 4.78 3.49
N GLU A 304 16.34 4.53 2.29
CA GLU A 304 17.77 4.21 2.10
C GLU A 304 18.74 5.40 2.28
N ALA A 305 18.25 6.64 2.32
CA ALA A 305 19.09 7.84 2.45
C ALA A 305 18.67 8.78 3.60
N TRP A 306 19.69 9.44 4.16
CA TRP A 306 19.66 10.23 5.40
C TRP A 306 19.33 11.73 5.20
N SER A 307 18.97 12.20 4.00
CA SER A 307 18.79 13.65 3.79
C SER A 307 17.52 14.03 3.04
N SER A 308 16.88 15.09 3.54
CA SER A 308 15.69 15.78 3.04
C SER A 308 15.58 15.77 1.52
N CYS A 309 14.61 15.03 0.98
CA CYS A 309 14.04 15.17 -0.38
C CYS A 309 15.05 15.35 -1.52
N ARG A 310 16.29 14.87 -1.35
CA ARG A 310 17.37 15.13 -2.30
C ARG A 310 17.28 14.08 -3.40
N ILE A 311 17.01 14.55 -4.61
CA ILE A 311 16.95 13.69 -5.79
C ILE A 311 18.36 13.23 -6.14
N VAL A 312 18.62 11.93 -5.97
CA VAL A 312 19.82 11.27 -6.49
C VAL A 312 19.43 10.61 -7.80
N MET A 313 19.94 11.16 -8.91
CA MET A 313 19.60 10.72 -10.26
C MET A 313 20.76 10.93 -11.21
N ASP A 314 21.00 9.98 -12.11
CA ASP A 314 21.88 10.15 -13.26
C ASP A 314 21.14 10.89 -14.39
N TYR A 315 21.26 12.22 -14.40
CA TYR A 315 20.64 13.10 -15.40
C TYR A 315 21.08 12.81 -16.84
N SER A 316 22.17 12.05 -17.06
CA SER A 316 22.62 11.69 -18.40
C SER A 316 21.87 10.50 -19.01
N LYS A 317 21.20 9.69 -18.17
CA LYS A 317 20.54 8.44 -18.60
C LYS A 317 19.02 8.53 -18.72
N LEU A 318 18.41 9.57 -18.15
CA LEU A 318 16.96 9.69 -18.03
C LEU A 318 16.44 10.94 -18.72
N ARG A 319 15.37 10.79 -19.51
CA ARG A 319 14.59 11.94 -19.98
C ARG A 319 13.61 12.32 -18.87
N TYR A 320 13.61 13.59 -18.50
CA TYR A 320 12.77 14.12 -17.44
C TYR A 320 12.11 15.43 -17.88
N GLN A 321 10.94 15.71 -17.31
CA GLN A 321 10.30 17.02 -17.37
C GLN A 321 10.42 17.64 -16.00
N MET A 322 10.84 18.91 -15.95
CA MET A 322 10.94 19.69 -14.73
C MET A 322 10.10 20.95 -14.87
N ASP A 323 9.25 21.22 -13.90
CA ASP A 323 8.48 22.47 -13.87
C ASP A 323 9.28 23.61 -13.23
N ILE A 324 8.67 24.80 -13.18
CA ILE A 324 9.29 26.01 -12.61
C ILE A 324 9.59 25.90 -11.10
N ASN A 325 8.92 24.97 -10.40
CA ASN A 325 9.08 24.74 -8.96
C ASN A 325 10.10 23.61 -8.69
N GLY A 326 10.69 23.03 -9.74
CA GLY A 326 11.66 21.96 -9.64
C GLY A 326 11.05 20.57 -9.51
N ASN A 327 9.72 20.42 -9.62
CA ASN A 327 9.06 19.13 -9.59
C ASN A 327 9.43 18.33 -10.83
N ILE A 328 9.65 17.02 -10.67
CA ILE A 328 10.18 16.16 -11.71
C ILE A 328 9.18 15.07 -12.06
N VAL A 329 8.94 14.90 -13.36
CA VAL A 329 8.29 13.71 -13.92
C VAL A 329 9.29 12.97 -14.81
N LEU A 330 9.62 11.74 -14.42
CA LEU A 330 10.39 10.80 -15.23
C LEU A 330 9.41 9.90 -15.96
N SER A 331 9.38 9.93 -17.29
CA SER A 331 8.46 9.12 -18.09
C SER A 331 9.22 8.20 -19.02
N LYS A 332 8.80 6.93 -19.07
CA LYS A 332 9.20 6.00 -20.14
C LYS A 332 8.46 6.39 -21.41
N GLN A 333 9.19 6.66 -22.50
CA GLN A 333 8.52 6.87 -23.78
C GLN A 333 8.01 5.54 -24.34
N PRO A 334 6.84 5.54 -25.01
CA PRO A 334 6.47 4.41 -25.85
C PRO A 334 7.60 4.16 -26.84
N VAL A 335 8.07 2.92 -26.95
CA VAL A 335 8.88 2.53 -28.09
C VAL A 335 7.96 2.61 -29.29
N VAL A 336 7.98 3.73 -29.99
CA VAL A 336 7.38 3.82 -31.32
C VAL A 336 8.25 2.91 -32.18
N SER A 337 7.77 1.70 -32.44
CA SER A 337 8.27 0.88 -33.53
C SER A 337 8.05 1.70 -34.80
N LEU A 338 9.11 2.35 -35.27
CA LEU A 338 9.19 2.82 -36.64
C LEU A 338 9.16 1.55 -37.50
N SER A 339 7.95 1.10 -37.84
CA SER A 339 7.75 0.25 -39.00
C SER A 339 8.24 1.06 -40.19
N GLY A 340 9.37 0.65 -40.74
CA GLY A 340 9.94 1.25 -41.92
C GLY A 340 8.93 1.25 -43.06
N ASP A 341 8.92 2.36 -43.79
CA ASP A 341 8.76 2.42 -45.23
C ASP A 341 9.01 3.86 -45.65
N GLN A 342 10.27 4.15 -45.98
CA GLN A 342 10.59 5.16 -46.97
C GLN A 342 11.69 4.58 -47.84
N GLU A 343 11.23 3.86 -48.86
CA GLU A 343 11.99 3.52 -50.04
C GLU A 343 12.73 4.76 -50.56
N HIS A 344 14.00 4.53 -50.82
CA HIS A 344 14.83 5.28 -51.74
C HIS A 344 14.08 5.55 -53.05
N SER A 345 13.97 6.83 -53.43
CA SER A 345 13.92 7.19 -54.84
C SER A 345 14.83 8.39 -55.07
N ASP A 346 16.10 8.08 -55.37
CA ASP A 346 16.92 8.92 -56.22
C ASP A 346 16.28 8.95 -57.63
N GLN A 347 15.87 10.13 -58.07
CA GLN A 347 16.03 10.63 -59.44
C GLN A 347 15.65 12.11 -59.56
#